data_AF-A0A918ZNT6-F1
#
_entry.id   AF-A0A918ZNT6-F1
#
_cell.length_a   1.000
_cell.length_b   1.000
_cell.length_c   1.000
_cell.angle_alpha   90.00
_cell.angle_beta   90.00
_cell.angle_gamma   90.00
#
_symmetry.space_group_name_H-M   'P 1'
#
loop_
_entity.id
_entity.type
_entity.pdbx_description
1 polymer ?
#
loop_
_entity_poly.entity_id
_entity_poly.type
_entity_poly.pdbx_seq_one_letter_code
_entity_poly.pdbx_strand_id
1 'polypeptide(L)'
;MRCIVAGHEAVTAVEFAELAFGIDPELFTGPVSESVQERRARLDVAREVLAELREVDPQAAAYAELLLRPSPLKGARTGRRPRRAVRGCSGYGAVAA
;
A
#
# COMPACT_ATOMS: atom_id res chain seq x y z
N MET A 1 -24.15 -1.99 -16.06
CA MET A 1 -23.00 -1.88 -16.97
C MET A 1 -22.12 -3.11 -16.75
N ARG A 2 -21.47 -3.62 -17.80
CA ARG A 2 -20.47 -4.70 -17.71
C ARG A 2 -19.10 -4.12 -18.04
N CYS A 3 -18.07 -4.50 -17.28
CA CYS A 3 -16.69 -4.08 -17.53
C CYS A 3 -16.02 -5.14 -18.40
N ILE A 4 -15.77 -4.83 -19.67
CA ILE A 4 -15.19 -5.78 -20.63
C ILE A 4 -13.88 -5.19 -21.16
N VAL A 5 -12.81 -5.99 -21.10
CA VAL A 5 -11.48 -5.64 -21.61
C VAL A 5 -10.98 -6.78 -22.49
N ALA A 6 -10.65 -6.46 -23.75
CA ALA A 6 -10.21 -7.45 -24.74
C ALA A 6 -11.12 -8.70 -24.86
N GLY A 7 -12.44 -8.54 -24.62
CA GLY A 7 -13.42 -9.64 -24.67
C GLY A 7 -13.58 -10.43 -23.37
N HIS A 8 -12.81 -10.11 -22.33
CA HIS A 8 -12.94 -10.70 -20.99
C HIS A 8 -13.75 -9.79 -20.07
N GLU A 9 -14.64 -10.38 -19.26
CA GLU A 9 -15.40 -9.64 -18.24
C GLU A 9 -14.58 -9.53 -16.95
N ALA A 10 -14.38 -8.29 -16.49
CA ALA A 10 -13.82 -8.00 -15.18
C ALA A 10 -14.96 -7.85 -14.16
N VAL A 11 -14.97 -8.72 -13.15
CA VAL A 11 -15.92 -8.70 -12.04
C VAL A 11 -15.43 -7.78 -10.92
N THR A 12 -14.11 -7.61 -10.80
CA THR A 12 -13.48 -6.72 -9.81
C THR A 12 -12.64 -5.61 -10.44
N ALA A 13 -12.33 -4.58 -9.65
CA ALA A 13 -11.43 -3.51 -10.09
C ALA A 13 -9.98 -4.00 -10.30
N VAL A 14 -9.56 -5.04 -9.57
CA VAL A 14 -8.23 -5.65 -9.74
C VAL A 14 -8.17 -6.39 -11.07
N GLU A 15 -9.16 -7.25 -11.34
CA GLU A 15 -9.28 -7.96 -12.63
C GLU A 15 -9.35 -6.99 -13.81
N PHE A 16 -10.04 -5.84 -13.65
CA PHE A 16 -10.07 -4.83 -14.68
C PHE A 16 -8.67 -4.27 -14.98
N ALA A 17 -7.90 -3.95 -13.94
CA ALA A 17 -6.53 -3.44 -14.10
C ALA A 17 -5.61 -4.50 -14.71
N GLU A 18 -5.72 -5.76 -14.28
CA GLU A 18 -4.97 -6.88 -14.85
C GLU A 18 -5.23 -7.05 -16.34
N LEU A 19 -6.50 -7.08 -16.74
CA LEU A 19 -6.86 -7.21 -18.14
C LEU A 19 -6.49 -5.98 -18.98
N ALA A 20 -6.57 -4.78 -18.41
CA ALA A 20 -6.29 -3.54 -19.13
C ALA A 20 -4.80 -3.27 -19.34
N PHE A 21 -3.97 -3.62 -18.36
CA PHE A 21 -2.53 -3.32 -18.38
C PHE A 21 -1.67 -4.57 -18.58
N GLY A 22 -2.26 -5.77 -18.56
CA GLY A 22 -1.54 -7.03 -18.71
C GLY A 22 -0.63 -7.36 -17.53
N ILE A 23 -0.82 -6.73 -16.37
CA ILE A 23 0.04 -6.88 -15.20
C ILE A 23 -0.78 -7.08 -13.92
N ASP A 24 -0.26 -7.86 -12.97
CA ASP A 24 -0.82 -8.00 -11.62
C ASP A 24 -0.47 -6.77 -10.75
N PRO A 25 -1.44 -5.93 -10.34
CA PRO A 25 -1.17 -4.78 -9.48
C PRO A 25 -0.74 -5.13 -8.05
N GLU A 26 -1.13 -6.30 -7.53
CA GLU A 26 -0.74 -6.75 -6.19
C GLU A 26 0.73 -7.17 -6.12
N LEU A 27 1.31 -7.63 -7.23
CA LEU A 27 2.76 -7.85 -7.33
C LEU A 27 3.55 -6.58 -6.94
N PHE A 28 3.13 -5.42 -7.42
CA PHE A 28 3.81 -4.14 -7.16
C PHE A 28 3.39 -3.51 -5.83
N THR A 29 2.09 -3.49 -5.54
CA THR A 29 1.58 -2.80 -4.35
C THR A 29 1.75 -3.64 -3.08
N GLY A 30 1.68 -4.96 -3.18
CA GLY A 30 1.64 -5.92 -2.07
C GLY A 30 0.25 -6.01 -1.42
N PRO A 31 -0.07 -7.17 -0.82
CA PRO A 31 -1.36 -7.42 -0.18
C PRO A 31 -1.53 -6.60 1.11
N VAL A 32 -2.73 -6.64 1.69
CA VAL A 32 -3.09 -5.89 2.91
C VAL A 32 -2.20 -6.27 4.11
N SER A 33 -1.79 -7.53 4.19
CA SER A 33 -0.86 -8.06 5.19
C SER A 33 0.23 -8.86 4.49
N GLU A 34 1.48 -8.48 4.72
CA GLU A 34 2.67 -9.19 4.27
C GLU A 34 3.73 -9.11 5.38
N SER A 35 4.52 -10.17 5.55
CA SER A 35 5.73 -10.14 6.37
C SER A 35 6.84 -9.36 5.69
N VAL A 36 7.89 -9.01 6.44
CA VAL A 36 9.06 -8.31 5.88
C VAL A 36 9.77 -9.16 4.83
N GLN A 37 9.85 -10.48 5.05
CA GLN A 37 10.48 -11.42 4.14
C GLN A 37 9.68 -11.57 2.85
N GLU A 38 8.37 -11.76 2.94
CA GLU A 38 7.48 -11.83 1.76
C GLU A 38 7.53 -10.53 0.97
N ARG A 39 7.50 -9.38 1.66
CA ARG A 39 7.67 -8.07 1.03
C ARG A 39 8.98 -7.97 0.24
N ARG A 40 10.08 -8.45 0.80
CA ARG A 40 11.39 -8.42 0.11
C ARG A 40 11.36 -9.28 -1.14
N ALA A 41 10.93 -10.54 -1.01
CA ALA A 41 10.83 -11.46 -2.14
C ALA A 41 9.94 -10.90 -3.25
N ARG A 42 8.76 -10.37 -2.90
CA ARG A 42 7.85 -9.73 -3.85
C ARG A 42 8.48 -8.52 -4.55
N LEU A 43 9.16 -7.64 -3.80
CA LEU A 43 9.83 -6.47 -4.39
C LEU A 43 11.00 -6.87 -5.29
N ASP A 44 11.67 -7.98 -5.02
CA ASP A 44 12.73 -8.50 -5.88
C ASP A 44 12.15 -8.96 -7.22
N VAL A 45 11.09 -9.77 -7.20
CA VAL A 45 10.35 -10.18 -8.42
C VAL A 45 9.77 -8.97 -9.15
N ALA A 46 9.15 -8.02 -8.44
CA ALA A 46 8.55 -6.84 -9.04
C ALA A 46 9.58 -5.98 -9.80
N ARG A 47 10.84 -5.92 -9.33
CA ARG A 47 11.92 -5.20 -10.03
C ARG A 47 12.37 -5.92 -11.30
N GLU A 48 12.42 -7.25 -11.27
CA GLU A 48 12.74 -8.07 -12.44
C GLU A 48 11.68 -7.90 -13.52
N VAL A 49 10.40 -8.08 -13.17
CA VAL A 49 9.27 -7.88 -14.09
C VAL A 49 9.23 -6.45 -14.64
N LEU A 50 9.52 -5.43 -13.81
CA LEU A 50 9.59 -4.05 -14.29
C LEU A 50 10.71 -3.84 -15.33
N ALA A 51 11.84 -4.54 -15.19
CA ALA A 51 12.92 -4.47 -16.17
C ALA A 51 12.48 -5.05 -17.52
N GLU A 52 11.82 -6.20 -17.52
CA GLU A 52 11.25 -6.83 -18.72
C GLU A 52 10.16 -5.95 -19.37
N LEU A 53 9.24 -5.41 -18.58
CA LEU A 53 8.18 -4.53 -19.09
C LEU A 53 8.73 -3.29 -19.79
N ARG A 54 9.86 -2.73 -19.34
CA ARG A 54 10.48 -1.58 -20.02
C ARG A 54 10.92 -1.90 -21.45
N GLU A 55 11.18 -3.16 -21.76
CA GLU A 55 11.56 -3.61 -23.10
C GLU A 55 10.33 -3.96 -23.95
N VAL A 56 9.33 -4.61 -23.36
CA VAL A 56 8.18 -5.16 -24.10
C VAL A 56 7.00 -4.19 -24.21
N ASP A 57 6.67 -3.49 -23.11
CA ASP A 57 5.55 -2.53 -23.03
C ASP A 57 5.91 -1.34 -22.12
N PRO A 58 6.49 -0.27 -22.68
CA PRO A 58 6.86 0.92 -21.93
C PRO A 58 5.70 1.62 -21.20
N GLN A 59 4.46 1.47 -21.67
CA GLN A 59 3.29 2.08 -21.01
C GLN A 59 2.89 1.28 -19.76
N ALA A 60 2.84 -0.04 -19.87
CA ALA A 60 2.64 -0.91 -18.71
C ALA A 60 3.76 -0.73 -17.67
N ALA A 61 5.01 -0.58 -18.12
CA ALA A 61 6.14 -0.28 -17.24
C ALA A 61 5.97 1.03 -16.47
N ALA A 62 5.53 2.10 -17.13
CA ALA A 62 5.29 3.39 -16.48
C ALA A 62 4.20 3.28 -15.41
N TYR A 63 3.13 2.52 -15.66
CA TYR A 63 2.07 2.29 -14.68
C TYR A 63 2.56 1.45 -13.49
N ALA A 64 3.29 0.35 -13.74
CA ALA A 64 3.92 -0.47 -12.70
C ALA A 64 4.85 0.34 -11.79
N GLU A 65 5.64 1.25 -12.37
CA GLU A 65 6.53 2.14 -11.61
C GLU A 65 5.75 3.11 -10.69
N LEU A 66 4.57 3.58 -11.10
CA LEU A 66 3.69 4.35 -10.23
C LEU A 66 3.18 3.54 -9.04
N LEU A 67 2.85 2.26 -9.24
CA LEU A 67 2.37 1.37 -8.17
C LEU A 67 3.44 1.08 -7.11
N LEU A 68 4.72 1.06 -7.49
CA LEU A 68 5.84 0.89 -6.57
C LEU A 68 6.11 2.10 -5.68
N ARG A 69 5.57 3.28 -6.02
CA ARG A 69 5.76 4.49 -5.21
C ARG A 69 5.10 4.31 -3.85
N PRO A 70 5.79 4.66 -2.74
CA PRO A 70 5.21 4.54 -1.41
C PRO A 70 3.98 5.43 -1.30
N SER A 71 2.81 4.82 -1.09
CA SER A 71 1.58 5.56 -0.85
C SER A 71 1.60 6.15 0.57
N PRO A 72 1.32 7.45 0.74
CA PRO A 72 1.23 8.07 2.06
C PRO A 72 0.10 7.46 2.92
N LEU A 73 -0.83 6.74 2.31
CA LEU A 73 -1.98 6.12 2.98
C LEU A 73 -1.66 4.74 3.59
N LYS A 74 -0.62 4.03 3.12
CA LYS A 74 -0.27 2.70 3.64
C LYS A 74 0.34 2.74 5.06
N GLY A 75 0.73 3.91 5.57
CA GLY A 75 1.35 4.11 6.88
C GLY A 75 0.38 4.37 8.05
N ALA A 76 -0.93 4.50 7.81
CA ALA A 76 -1.90 4.85 8.86
C ALA A 76 -2.34 3.64 9.72
N ARG A 77 -1.39 2.86 10.25
CA ARG A 77 -1.68 1.84 11.27
C ARG A 77 -1.27 2.34 12.66
N THR A 78 -2.27 2.89 13.37
CA THR A 78 -2.47 2.82 14.83
C THR A 78 -1.29 3.18 15.74
N GLY A 79 -0.77 4.40 15.64
CA GLY A 79 -0.07 5.02 16.75
C GLY A 79 -1.06 5.36 17.86
N ARG A 80 -1.17 4.52 18.90
CA ARG A 80 -1.87 4.82 20.15
C ARG A 80 -1.33 6.15 20.68
N ARG A 81 -2.06 7.26 20.48
CA ARG A 81 -1.71 8.56 21.06
C ARG A 81 -1.49 8.32 22.56
N PRO A 82 -0.30 8.59 23.13
CA PRO A 82 -0.16 8.55 24.57
C PRO A 82 -1.11 9.62 25.12
N ARG A 83 -2.10 9.19 25.90
CA ARG A 83 -2.93 10.12 26.66
C ARG A 83 -1.97 10.93 27.52
N ARG A 84 -1.84 12.22 27.20
CA ARG A 84 -1.06 13.18 27.97
C ARG A 84 -1.63 13.14 29.38
N ALA A 85 -0.94 12.46 30.30
CA ALA A 85 -1.30 12.47 31.70
C ALA A 85 -1.13 13.92 32.16
N VAL A 86 -2.25 14.60 32.32
CA VAL A 86 -2.30 15.91 32.97
C VAL A 86 -1.86 15.65 34.41
N ARG A 87 -0.61 16.00 34.70
CA ARG A 87 -0.06 15.98 36.05
C ARG A 87 -0.76 17.10 36.83
N GLY A 88 -1.85 16.75 37.49
CA GLY A 88 -2.57 17.66 38.38
C GLY A 88 -1.64 18.11 39.49
N CYS A 89 -1.42 19.42 39.59
CA CYS A 89 -0.82 20.04 40.77
C CYS A 89 -1.80 19.87 41.94
N SER A 90 -1.52 18.93 42.84
CA SER A 90 -2.23 18.84 44.11
C SER A 90 -1.57 19.83 45.07
N GLY A 91 -2.06 21.08 45.05
CA GLY A 91 -1.81 22.04 46.11
C GLY A 91 -2.82 21.83 47.22
N TYR A 92 -2.45 21.09 48.26
CA TYR A 92 -3.13 21.18 49.54
C TYR A 92 -2.27 22.05 50.46
N GLY A 93 -2.80 23.23 50.77
CA GLY A 93 -2.29 24.07 51.83
C GLY A 93 -2.45 23.38 53.17
N ALA A 94 -1.40 23.38 53.97
CA ALA A 94 -1.48 23.13 55.40
C ALA A 94 -1.59 24.49 56.10
N VAL A 95 -2.76 24.75 56.67
CA VAL A 95 -3.04 25.84 57.63
C VAL A 95 -3.34 25.19 58.98
N ALA A 96 -2.91 25.85 60.05
CA ALA A 96 -3.08 25.55 61.48
C ALA A 96 -2.16 24.45 62.07
N ALA A 97 -1.54 24.61 63.24
CA ALA A 97 -1.86 25.44 64.41
C ALA A 97 -0.61 26.00 65.10
#